data_AF-M1B487-F1
#
_entry.id   AF-M1B487-F1
#
_cell.length_a   1.000
_cell.length_b   1.000
_cell.length_c   1.000
_cell.angle_alpha   90.00
_cell.angle_beta   90.00
_cell.angle_gamma   90.00
#
_symmetry.space_group_name_H-M   'P 1'
#
loop_
_entity.id
_entity.type
_entity.pdbx_description
1 polymer ?
#
loop_
_entity_poly.entity_id
_entity_poly.type
_entity_poly.pdbx_seq_one_letter_code
_entity_poly.pdbx_strand_id
1 'polypeptide(L)'
;MQTPLVLSFYTWHPYATPSECVLGTAVCRDPLLFTLESRKMQRLAREHVQKVLLEQEMLSLELESKKKKLDSWGRELNEREALTEREKQKLDEEKKQNDVRNSALQMASVEQRKADVSVLRLVEEQKREKEEALKKILELERDIDAKQKLEMEIAELKGKLEVMKHLGGNDDAAVQNKIKEMNEELKDKMEEMDVWSL
;
A
#
# COMPACT_ATOMS: atom_id res chain seq x y z
N MET A 1 89.92 34.14 99.22
CA MET A 1 88.91 33.11 99.53
C MET A 1 87.67 33.34 98.68
N GLN A 2 87.00 32.23 98.33
CA GLN A 2 85.69 32.10 97.66
C GLN A 2 85.58 32.28 96.14
N THR A 3 85.69 31.13 95.46
CA THR A 3 84.89 30.65 94.31
C THR A 3 83.45 30.27 94.75
N PRO A 4 82.49 29.87 93.87
CA PRO A 4 82.26 30.13 92.43
C PRO A 4 80.77 30.45 92.13
N LEU A 5 80.38 30.64 90.85
CA LEU A 5 79.38 29.79 90.17
C LEU A 5 79.20 30.20 88.70
N VAL A 6 79.46 29.23 87.83
CA VAL A 6 79.24 29.24 86.38
C VAL A 6 77.75 29.01 86.13
N LEU A 7 77.10 29.86 85.35
CA LEU A 7 75.84 29.53 84.66
C LEU A 7 75.92 29.97 83.21
N SER A 8 76.33 29.01 82.38
CA SER A 8 76.22 29.03 80.92
C SER A 8 74.74 29.07 80.54
N PHE A 9 74.26 30.22 80.07
CA PHE A 9 72.94 30.34 79.44
C PHE A 9 72.99 29.67 78.06
N TYR A 10 72.61 28.39 78.00
CA TYR A 10 72.30 27.70 76.75
C TYR A 10 71.04 28.32 76.12
N THR A 11 71.20 29.09 75.04
CA THR A 11 70.08 29.55 74.23
C THR A 11 69.67 28.46 73.25
N TRP A 12 68.45 27.94 73.41
CA TRP A 12 67.81 27.00 72.50
C TRP A 12 67.71 27.61 71.09
N HIS A 13 68.31 26.96 70.08
CA HIS A 13 68.18 27.34 68.67
C HIS A 13 67.37 26.27 67.93
N PRO A 14 66.10 26.52 67.60
CA PRO A 14 65.22 25.53 66.98
C PRO A 14 65.57 25.20 65.50
N TYR A 15 66.61 25.82 64.93
CA TYR A 15 67.08 25.59 63.56
C TYR A 15 68.61 25.49 63.49
N ALA A 16 69.24 24.66 64.32
CA ALA A 16 70.67 24.39 64.19
C ALA A 16 70.93 23.48 62.98
N THR A 17 71.87 23.89 62.11
CA THR A 17 72.33 23.09 60.97
C THR A 17 73.20 21.91 61.45
N PRO A 18 73.34 20.81 60.68
CA PRO A 18 74.12 19.64 61.10
C PRO A 18 75.58 19.97 61.48
N SER A 19 76.16 21.01 60.88
CA SER A 19 77.49 21.54 61.21
C SER A 19 77.59 22.17 62.60
N GLU A 20 76.51 22.76 63.13
CA GLU A 20 76.49 23.46 64.43
C GLU A 20 76.36 22.48 65.62
N CYS A 21 75.74 21.30 65.42
CA CYS A 21 75.68 20.26 66.45
C CYS A 21 77.03 19.54 66.67
N VAL A 22 77.87 19.43 65.65
CA VAL A 22 79.17 18.72 65.72
C VAL A 22 80.23 19.53 66.46
N LEU A 23 80.12 20.86 66.45
CA LEU A 23 81.06 21.79 67.11
C LEU A 23 80.75 22.06 68.60
N GLY A 24 79.70 21.42 69.16
CA GLY A 24 79.44 21.40 70.61
C GLY A 24 78.82 22.66 71.22
N THR A 25 78.33 23.60 70.40
CA THR A 25 77.77 24.88 70.87
C THR A 25 76.26 24.88 71.12
N ALA A 26 75.57 23.74 70.90
CA ALA A 26 74.15 23.55 71.22
C ALA A 26 73.84 22.10 71.62
N VAL A 27 72.94 21.88 72.59
CA VAL A 27 72.40 20.54 72.91
C VAL A 27 71.30 20.20 71.92
N CYS A 28 71.64 19.37 70.93
CA CYS A 28 70.69 18.83 69.97
C CYS A 28 69.97 17.61 70.60
N ARG A 29 68.65 17.48 70.39
CA ARG A 29 67.89 16.24 70.65
C ARG A 29 68.66 15.09 69.96
N ASP A 30 68.92 13.98 70.65
CA ASP A 30 69.85 12.90 70.23
C ASP A 30 69.90 12.70 68.70
N PRO A 31 71.04 12.92 68.02
CA PRO A 31 71.16 12.81 66.56
C PRO A 31 70.70 11.45 65.99
N LEU A 32 70.87 10.37 66.77
CA LEU A 32 70.40 9.04 66.41
C LEU A 32 68.85 8.94 66.39
N LEU A 33 68.16 9.64 67.30
CA LEU A 33 66.70 9.67 67.34
C LEU A 33 66.12 10.42 66.14
N PHE A 34 66.71 11.57 65.79
CA PHE A 34 66.31 12.35 64.61
C PHE A 34 66.48 11.56 63.30
N THR A 35 67.60 10.85 63.13
CA THR A 35 67.83 10.01 61.94
C THR A 35 66.87 8.82 61.86
N LEU A 36 66.54 8.19 63.00
CA LEU A 36 65.56 7.11 63.06
C LEU A 36 64.14 7.58 62.70
N GLU A 37 63.73 8.73 63.24
CA GLU A 37 62.42 9.35 62.98
C GLU A 37 62.30 9.78 61.51
N SER A 38 63.35 10.37 60.95
CA SER A 38 63.43 10.71 59.52
C SER A 38 63.31 9.47 58.62
N ARG A 39 63.97 8.36 58.98
CA ARG A 39 63.84 7.08 58.24
C ARG A 39 62.45 6.47 58.36
N LYS A 40 61.78 6.60 59.51
CA LYS A 40 60.40 6.14 59.69
C LYS A 40 59.45 6.96 58.81
N MET A 41 59.60 8.28 58.80
CA MET A 41 58.80 9.17 57.95
C MET A 41 59.00 8.87 56.46
N GLN A 42 60.25 8.66 56.03
CA GLN A 42 60.56 8.29 54.64
C GLN A 42 59.94 6.93 54.25
N ARG A 43 59.92 5.94 55.15
CA ARG A 43 59.27 4.65 54.88
C ARG A 43 57.76 4.80 54.69
N LEU A 44 57.10 5.50 55.62
CA LEU A 44 55.65 5.75 55.54
C LEU A 44 55.28 6.53 54.28
N ALA A 45 56.08 7.53 53.90
CA ALA A 45 55.88 8.26 52.65
C ALA A 45 56.01 7.35 51.41
N ARG A 46 57.01 6.46 51.38
CA ARG A 46 57.19 5.49 50.28
C ARG A 46 56.02 4.50 50.20
N GLU A 47 55.57 3.97 51.34
CA GLU A 47 54.42 3.05 51.40
C GLU A 47 53.13 3.74 50.92
N HIS A 48 52.91 5.00 51.31
CA HIS A 48 51.76 5.77 50.84
C HIS A 48 51.80 5.98 49.33
N VAL A 49 52.95 6.39 48.77
CA VAL A 49 53.13 6.54 47.32
C VAL A 49 52.89 5.21 46.60
N GLN A 50 53.39 4.10 47.12
CA GLN A 50 53.14 2.77 46.53
C GLN A 50 51.65 2.41 46.50
N LYS A 51 50.90 2.67 47.58
CA LYS A 51 49.45 2.45 47.61
C LYS A 51 48.73 3.29 46.56
N VAL A 52 49.06 4.58 46.46
CA VAL A 52 48.47 5.49 45.46
C VAL A 52 48.76 5.01 44.03
N LEU A 53 49.97 4.54 43.76
CA LEU A 53 50.32 4.01 42.43
C LEU A 53 49.52 2.74 42.10
N LEU A 54 49.38 1.81 43.04
CA LEU A 54 48.56 0.60 42.84
C LEU A 54 47.09 0.93 42.61
N GLU A 55 46.53 1.88 43.37
CA GLU A 55 45.16 2.35 43.17
C GLU A 55 44.98 3.00 41.79
N GLN A 56 45.95 3.81 41.35
CA GLN A 56 45.94 4.44 40.03
C GLN A 56 45.98 3.40 38.90
N GLU A 57 46.80 2.35 39.04
CA GLU A 57 46.85 1.24 38.08
C GLU A 57 45.52 0.49 38.00
N MET A 58 44.91 0.19 39.16
CA MET A 58 43.60 -0.47 39.23
C MET A 58 42.50 0.37 38.57
N LEU A 59 42.43 1.65 38.89
CA LEU A 59 41.46 2.57 38.29
C LEU A 59 41.69 2.72 36.77
N SER A 60 42.95 2.72 36.33
CA SER A 60 43.29 2.75 34.91
C SER A 60 42.78 1.51 34.17
N LEU A 61 42.93 0.32 34.78
CA LEU A 61 42.40 -0.93 34.21
C LEU A 61 40.87 -0.95 34.15
N GLU A 62 40.19 -0.48 35.19
CA GLU A 62 38.74 -0.36 35.20
C GLU A 62 38.22 0.63 34.14
N LEU A 63 38.90 1.77 33.99
CA LEU A 63 38.57 2.78 32.99
C LEU A 63 38.70 2.20 31.59
N GLU A 64 39.79 1.49 31.32
CA GLU A 64 40.04 0.83 30.03
C GLU A 64 38.98 -0.25 29.74
N SER A 65 38.57 -1.01 30.75
CA SER A 65 37.47 -1.98 30.62
C SER A 65 36.14 -1.30 30.26
N LYS A 66 35.80 -0.19 30.94
CA LYS A 66 34.57 0.57 30.68
C LYS A 66 34.58 1.22 29.29
N LYS A 67 35.72 1.77 28.85
CA LYS A 67 35.89 2.31 27.50
C LYS A 67 35.61 1.24 26.43
N LYS A 68 36.22 0.07 26.55
CA LYS A 68 36.00 -1.05 25.61
C LYS A 68 34.53 -1.49 25.55
N LYS A 69 33.82 -1.50 26.68
CA LYS A 69 32.39 -1.82 26.73
C LYS A 69 31.54 -0.76 26.02
N LEU A 70 31.82 0.52 26.27
CA LEU A 70 31.15 1.61 25.56
C LEU A 70 31.39 1.54 24.05
N ASP A 71 32.62 1.24 23.63
CA ASP A 71 32.95 1.08 22.21
C ASP A 71 32.19 -0.10 21.59
N SER A 72 32.06 -1.23 22.30
CA SER A 72 31.25 -2.36 21.81
C SER A 72 29.77 -2.01 21.69
N TRP A 73 29.20 -1.35 22.70
CA TRP A 73 27.80 -0.93 22.66
C TRP A 73 27.54 0.12 21.58
N GLY A 74 28.47 1.04 21.35
CA GLY A 74 28.39 2.01 20.26
C GLY A 74 28.37 1.33 18.88
N ARG A 75 29.19 0.29 18.68
CA ARG A 75 29.16 -0.49 17.43
C ARG A 75 27.84 -1.24 17.24
N GLU A 76 27.36 -1.93 18.28
CA GLU A 76 26.08 -2.64 18.21
C GLU A 76 24.90 -1.69 17.98
N LEU A 77 24.90 -0.51 18.60
CA LEU A 77 23.86 0.49 18.42
C LEU A 77 23.84 0.97 16.97
N ASN A 78 24.99 1.35 16.42
CA ASN A 78 25.11 1.78 15.02
C ASN A 78 24.64 0.69 14.04
N GLU A 79 24.93 -0.58 14.33
CA GLU A 79 24.47 -1.70 13.50
C GLU A 79 22.94 -1.84 13.53
N ARG A 80 22.34 -1.79 14.72
CA ARG A 80 20.87 -1.86 14.88
C ARG A 80 20.16 -0.66 14.25
N GLU A 81 20.71 0.53 14.38
CA GLU A 81 20.20 1.74 13.74
C GLU A 81 20.25 1.63 12.22
N ALA A 82 21.38 1.18 11.66
CA ALA A 82 21.51 0.98 10.22
C ALA A 82 20.54 -0.08 9.68
N LEU A 83 20.29 -1.16 10.42
CA LEU A 83 19.28 -2.16 10.05
C LEU A 83 17.86 -1.57 10.09
N THR A 84 17.53 -0.87 11.17
CA THR A 84 16.21 -0.25 11.35
C THR A 84 15.92 0.78 10.26
N GLU A 85 16.91 1.59 9.89
CA GLU A 85 16.76 2.59 8.84
C GLU A 85 16.56 1.94 7.45
N ARG A 86 17.29 0.87 7.15
CA ARG A 86 17.07 0.10 5.91
C ARG A 86 15.67 -0.53 5.87
N GLU A 87 15.20 -1.08 6.98
CA GLU A 87 13.86 -1.67 7.07
C GLU A 87 12.76 -0.62 6.90
N LYS A 88 12.91 0.56 7.52
CA LYS A 88 11.98 1.68 7.31
C LYS A 88 11.92 2.10 5.85
N GLN A 89 13.07 2.28 5.20
CA GLN A 89 13.13 2.63 3.78
C GLN A 89 12.46 1.58 2.89
N LYS A 90 12.67 0.29 3.19
CA LYS A 90 12.00 -0.81 2.49
C LYS A 90 10.48 -0.76 2.66
N LEU A 91 10.01 -0.56 3.88
CA LEU A 91 8.57 -0.45 4.17
C LEU A 91 7.94 0.77 3.48
N ASP A 92 8.63 1.90 3.43
CA ASP A 92 8.14 3.11 2.76
C ASP A 92 8.07 2.94 1.24
N GLU A 93 9.04 2.24 0.64
CA GLU A 93 9.00 1.90 -0.78
C GLU A 93 7.86 0.91 -1.10
N GLU A 94 7.69 -0.12 -0.27
CA GLU A 94 6.58 -1.07 -0.41
C GLU A 94 5.20 -0.39 -0.29
N LYS A 95 5.05 0.56 0.65
CA LYS A 95 3.83 1.36 0.78
C LYS A 95 3.54 2.17 -0.49
N LYS A 96 4.52 2.91 -1.01
CA LYS A 96 4.36 3.68 -2.26
C LYS A 96 3.94 2.80 -3.43
N GLN A 97 4.57 1.63 -3.57
CA GLN A 97 4.18 0.69 -4.62
C GLN A 97 2.76 0.13 -4.42
N ASN A 98 2.36 -0.12 -3.16
CA ASN A 98 1.00 -0.55 -2.84
C ASN A 98 -0.01 0.54 -3.22
N ASP A 99 0.25 1.80 -2.86
CA ASP A 99 -0.64 2.92 -3.19
C ASP A 99 -0.83 3.09 -4.71
N VAL A 100 0.24 2.95 -5.49
CA VAL A 100 0.18 2.98 -6.96
C VAL A 100 -0.63 1.80 -7.49
N ARG A 101 -0.38 0.57 -7.01
CA ARG A 101 -1.14 -0.63 -7.42
C ARG A 101 -2.62 -0.50 -7.06
N ASN A 102 -2.94 0.00 -5.87
CA ASN A 102 -4.29 0.19 -5.40
C ASN A 102 -5.04 1.23 -6.26
N SER A 103 -4.39 2.36 -6.54
CA SER A 103 -4.93 3.38 -7.45
C SER A 103 -5.22 2.82 -8.84
N ALA A 104 -4.28 2.04 -9.40
CA ALA A 104 -4.47 1.39 -10.69
C ALA A 104 -5.63 0.37 -10.70
N LEU A 105 -5.74 -0.44 -9.65
CA LEU A 105 -6.85 -1.40 -9.47
C LEU A 105 -8.20 -0.70 -9.38
N GLN A 106 -8.27 0.41 -8.63
CA GLN A 106 -9.50 1.20 -8.53
C GLN A 106 -9.91 1.75 -9.90
N MET A 107 -8.96 2.29 -10.68
CA MET A 107 -9.22 2.77 -12.04
C MET A 107 -9.70 1.65 -12.96
N ALA A 108 -9.06 0.47 -12.93
CA ALA A 108 -9.48 -0.68 -13.72
C ALA A 108 -10.89 -1.15 -13.35
N SER A 109 -11.23 -1.18 -12.07
CA SER A 109 -12.57 -1.56 -11.60
C SER A 109 -13.64 -0.56 -12.06
N VAL A 110 -13.34 0.73 -12.03
CA VAL A 110 -14.25 1.77 -12.55
C VAL A 110 -14.48 1.58 -14.05
N GLU A 111 -13.42 1.34 -14.82
CA GLU A 111 -13.54 1.18 -16.27
C GLU A 111 -14.29 -0.10 -16.65
N GLN A 112 -14.06 -1.20 -15.93
CA GLN A 112 -14.82 -2.43 -16.10
C GLN A 112 -16.32 -2.20 -15.85
N ARG A 113 -16.69 -1.50 -14.77
CA ARG A 113 -18.11 -1.19 -14.49
C ARG A 113 -18.76 -0.36 -15.60
N LYS A 114 -18.03 0.59 -16.19
CA LYS A 114 -18.54 1.37 -17.33
C LYS A 114 -18.75 0.49 -18.56
N ALA A 115 -17.81 -0.41 -18.85
CA ALA A 115 -17.93 -1.37 -19.94
C ALA A 115 -19.14 -2.29 -19.74
N ASP A 116 -19.34 -2.82 -18.53
CA ASP A 116 -20.48 -3.68 -18.19
C ASP A 116 -21.82 -2.94 -18.41
N VAL A 117 -21.93 -1.69 -17.92
CA VAL A 117 -23.13 -0.85 -18.16
C VAL A 117 -23.34 -0.58 -19.65
N SER A 118 -22.27 -0.32 -20.40
CA SER A 118 -22.37 -0.11 -21.85
C SER A 118 -22.87 -1.37 -22.57
N VAL A 119 -22.39 -2.54 -22.19
CA VAL A 119 -22.83 -3.83 -22.76
C VAL A 119 -24.30 -4.08 -22.43
N LEU A 120 -24.73 -3.84 -21.18
CA LEU A 120 -26.14 -3.98 -20.79
C LEU A 120 -27.06 -3.10 -21.64
N ARG A 121 -26.68 -1.83 -21.85
CA ARG A 121 -27.44 -0.90 -22.70
C ARG A 121 -27.55 -1.40 -24.15
N LEU A 122 -26.46 -1.93 -24.72
CA LEU A 122 -26.48 -2.49 -26.07
C LEU A 122 -27.38 -3.73 -26.17
N VAL A 123 -27.39 -4.58 -25.14
CA VAL A 123 -28.26 -5.76 -25.09
C VAL A 123 -29.73 -5.34 -25.02
N GLU A 124 -30.07 -4.31 -24.25
CA GLU A 124 -31.43 -3.77 -24.19
C GLU A 124 -31.87 -3.19 -25.53
N GLU A 125 -31.02 -2.44 -26.21
CA GLU A 125 -31.33 -1.88 -27.54
C GLU A 125 -31.55 -2.98 -28.57
N GLN A 126 -30.66 -3.98 -28.62
CA GLN A 126 -30.85 -5.13 -29.52
C GLN A 126 -32.13 -5.91 -29.23
N LYS A 127 -32.58 -5.98 -27.98
CA LYS A 127 -33.88 -6.60 -27.66
C LYS A 127 -35.04 -5.80 -28.25
N ARG A 128 -35.01 -4.47 -28.11
CA ARG A 128 -36.04 -3.59 -28.69
C ARG A 128 -36.10 -3.70 -30.21
N GLU A 129 -34.96 -3.59 -30.87
CA GLU A 129 -34.87 -3.73 -32.33
C GLU A 129 -35.40 -5.10 -32.79
N LYS A 130 -35.06 -6.19 -32.09
CA LYS A 130 -35.59 -7.53 -32.38
C LYS A 130 -37.10 -7.61 -32.19
N GLU A 131 -37.63 -7.05 -31.11
CA GLU A 131 -39.08 -7.03 -30.85
C GLU A 131 -39.83 -6.22 -31.91
N GLU A 132 -39.29 -5.09 -32.35
CA GLU A 132 -39.87 -4.29 -33.43
C GLU A 132 -39.83 -5.02 -34.78
N ALA A 133 -38.70 -5.65 -35.10
CA ALA A 133 -38.59 -6.48 -36.31
C ALA A 133 -39.57 -7.65 -36.28
N LEU A 134 -39.73 -8.33 -35.14
CA LEU A 134 -40.68 -9.42 -34.97
C LEU A 134 -42.13 -8.96 -35.15
N LYS A 135 -42.50 -7.79 -34.59
CA LYS A 135 -43.84 -7.20 -34.81
C LYS A 135 -44.11 -6.96 -36.28
N LYS A 136 -43.13 -6.42 -37.00
CA LYS A 136 -43.26 -6.14 -38.44
C LYS A 136 -43.37 -7.43 -39.27
N ILE A 137 -42.66 -8.48 -38.89
CA ILE A 137 -42.82 -9.81 -39.51
C ILE A 137 -44.26 -10.33 -39.30
N LEU A 138 -44.78 -10.26 -38.08
CA LEU A 138 -46.15 -10.71 -37.76
C LEU A 138 -47.24 -9.87 -38.46
N GLU A 139 -46.98 -8.59 -38.73
CA GLU A 139 -47.85 -7.75 -39.57
C GLU A 139 -47.83 -8.23 -41.01
N LEU A 140 -46.65 -8.40 -41.60
CA LEU A 140 -46.51 -8.87 -42.98
C LEU A 140 -47.06 -10.28 -43.18
N GLU A 141 -46.91 -11.18 -42.21
CA GLU A 141 -47.50 -12.52 -42.24
C GLU A 141 -49.03 -12.45 -42.34
N ARG A 142 -49.67 -11.58 -41.55
CA ARG A 142 -51.13 -11.37 -41.61
C ARG A 142 -51.58 -10.79 -42.94
N ASP A 143 -50.82 -9.84 -43.50
CA ASP A 143 -51.11 -9.25 -44.80
C ASP A 143 -50.98 -10.28 -45.92
N ILE A 144 -49.96 -11.15 -45.86
CA ILE A 144 -49.78 -12.27 -46.80
C ILE A 144 -50.93 -13.26 -46.68
N ASP A 145 -51.33 -13.65 -45.47
CA ASP A 145 -52.46 -14.57 -45.25
C ASP A 145 -53.76 -13.99 -45.82
N ALA A 146 -54.01 -12.69 -45.62
CA ALA A 146 -55.17 -11.99 -46.17
C ALA A 146 -55.14 -11.96 -47.71
N LYS A 147 -53.97 -11.66 -48.29
CA LYS A 147 -53.78 -11.66 -49.75
C LYS A 147 -54.00 -13.05 -50.35
N GLN A 148 -53.43 -14.09 -49.74
CA GLN A 148 -53.62 -15.49 -50.19
C GLN A 148 -55.09 -15.91 -50.13
N LYS A 149 -55.83 -15.48 -49.09
CA LYS A 149 -57.27 -15.74 -49.01
C LYS A 149 -58.04 -15.08 -50.16
N LEU A 150 -57.75 -13.83 -50.48
CA LEU A 150 -58.35 -13.14 -51.64
C LEU A 150 -58.01 -13.86 -52.96
N GLU A 151 -56.77 -14.32 -53.13
CA GLU A 151 -56.36 -15.14 -54.29
C GLU A 151 -57.17 -16.42 -54.44
N MET A 152 -57.41 -17.13 -53.34
CA MET A 152 -58.26 -18.33 -53.33
C MET A 152 -59.71 -18.00 -53.72
N GLU A 153 -60.30 -16.94 -53.17
CA GLU A 153 -61.68 -16.53 -53.46
C GLU A 153 -61.85 -16.11 -54.94
N ILE A 154 -60.88 -15.37 -55.50
CA ILE A 154 -60.88 -15.02 -56.93
C ILE A 154 -60.77 -16.28 -57.81
N ALA A 155 -59.89 -17.22 -57.46
CA ALA A 155 -59.76 -18.47 -58.20
C ALA A 155 -61.05 -19.31 -58.15
N GLU A 156 -61.72 -19.36 -57.00
CA GLU A 156 -63.00 -20.05 -56.83
C GLU A 156 -64.12 -19.42 -57.68
N LEU A 157 -64.24 -18.09 -57.66
CA LEU A 157 -65.21 -17.35 -58.49
C LEU A 157 -64.95 -17.56 -59.98
N LYS A 158 -63.69 -17.49 -60.42
CA LYS A 158 -63.30 -17.79 -61.81
C LYS A 158 -63.68 -19.22 -62.20
N GLY A 159 -63.42 -20.20 -61.33
CA GLY A 159 -63.79 -21.60 -61.55
C GLY A 159 -65.31 -21.80 -61.66
N LYS A 160 -66.10 -21.19 -60.76
CA LYS A 160 -67.57 -21.24 -60.78
C LYS A 160 -68.15 -20.63 -62.05
N LEU A 161 -67.65 -19.45 -62.46
CA LEU A 161 -68.06 -18.77 -63.69
C LEU A 161 -67.80 -19.64 -64.93
N GLU A 162 -66.64 -20.27 -65.02
CA GLU A 162 -66.29 -21.16 -66.13
C GLU A 162 -67.23 -22.37 -66.20
N VAL A 163 -67.53 -23.01 -65.06
CA VAL A 163 -68.50 -24.11 -64.99
C VAL A 163 -69.91 -23.68 -65.42
N MET A 164 -70.39 -22.54 -64.94
CA MET A 164 -71.72 -22.02 -65.32
C MET A 164 -71.82 -21.66 -66.80
N LYS A 165 -70.73 -21.17 -67.41
CA LYS A 165 -70.65 -20.87 -68.84
C LYS A 165 -70.78 -22.13 -69.71
N HIS A 166 -70.25 -23.27 -69.26
CA HIS A 166 -70.36 -24.55 -69.97
C HIS A 166 -71.67 -25.31 -69.72
N LEU A 167 -72.33 -25.07 -68.57
CA LEU A 167 -73.57 -25.78 -68.18
C LEU A 167 -74.86 -24.99 -68.46
N GLY A 168 -74.80 -23.67 -68.64
CA GLY A 168 -75.97 -22.83 -68.87
C GLY A 168 -76.49 -22.91 -70.31
N GLY A 169 -77.71 -23.43 -70.50
CA GLY A 169 -78.44 -23.28 -71.75
C GLY A 169 -78.68 -21.79 -72.04
N ASN A 170 -78.48 -21.37 -73.30
CA ASN A 170 -78.41 -19.98 -73.75
C ASN A 170 -79.66 -19.11 -73.45
N ASP A 171 -80.76 -19.69 -72.96
CA ASP A 171 -82.06 -19.04 -72.78
C ASP A 171 -82.55 -18.95 -71.33
N ASP A 172 -81.79 -19.41 -70.32
CA ASP A 172 -82.18 -19.25 -68.92
C ASP A 172 -81.78 -17.87 -68.37
N ALA A 173 -82.72 -16.93 -68.42
CA ALA A 173 -82.53 -15.55 -67.94
C ALA A 173 -82.11 -15.48 -66.47
N ALA A 174 -82.48 -16.45 -65.64
CA ALA A 174 -82.07 -16.51 -64.24
C ALA A 174 -80.57 -16.86 -64.10
N VAL A 175 -80.05 -17.73 -64.98
CA VAL A 175 -78.62 -18.09 -65.05
C VAL A 175 -77.80 -16.91 -65.56
N GLN A 176 -78.29 -16.19 -66.56
CA GLN A 176 -77.61 -15.00 -67.10
C GLN A 176 -77.48 -13.86 -66.07
N ASN A 177 -78.50 -13.62 -65.25
CA ASN A 177 -78.40 -12.64 -64.17
C ASN A 177 -77.38 -13.03 -63.09
N LYS A 178 -77.32 -14.32 -62.71
CA LYS A 178 -76.30 -14.84 -61.77
C LYS A 178 -74.88 -14.72 -62.31
N ILE A 179 -74.67 -14.96 -63.61
CA ILE A 179 -73.36 -14.78 -64.24
C ILE A 179 -72.91 -13.31 -64.19
N LYS A 180 -73.84 -12.36 -64.40
CA LYS A 180 -73.53 -10.92 -64.30
C LYS A 180 -73.18 -10.50 -62.88
N GLU A 181 -73.97 -10.90 -61.90
CA GLU A 181 -73.74 -10.61 -60.48
C GLU A 181 -72.37 -11.16 -60.00
N MET A 182 -72.05 -12.42 -60.34
CA MET A 182 -70.74 -13.00 -60.01
C MET A 182 -69.56 -12.36 -60.75
N ASN A 183 -69.78 -11.83 -61.97
CA ASN A 183 -68.76 -11.08 -62.71
C ASN A 183 -68.46 -9.71 -62.07
N GLU A 184 -69.48 -9.04 -61.52
CA GLU A 184 -69.31 -7.80 -60.76
C GLU A 184 -68.54 -8.09 -59.46
N GLU A 185 -68.92 -9.11 -58.69
CA GLU A 185 -68.18 -9.51 -57.48
C GLU A 185 -66.72 -9.91 -57.79
N LEU A 186 -66.49 -10.63 -58.89
CA LEU A 186 -65.14 -10.97 -59.33
C LEU A 186 -64.32 -9.72 -59.67
N LYS A 187 -64.95 -8.74 -60.33
CA LYS A 187 -64.29 -7.48 -60.70
C LYS A 187 -63.91 -6.69 -59.44
N ASP A 188 -64.80 -6.57 -58.46
CA ASP A 188 -64.53 -5.88 -57.20
C ASP A 188 -63.36 -6.52 -56.45
N LYS A 189 -63.30 -7.87 -56.37
CA LYS A 189 -62.17 -8.57 -55.74
C LYS A 189 -60.86 -8.45 -56.52
N MET A 190 -60.93 -8.38 -57.85
CA MET A 190 -59.74 -8.11 -58.68
C MET A 190 -59.22 -6.69 -58.46
N GLU A 191 -60.12 -5.70 -58.34
CA GLU A 191 -59.74 -4.32 -58.00
C GLU A 191 -59.15 -4.23 -56.58
N GLU A 192 -59.71 -4.96 -55.60
CA GLU A 192 -59.12 -5.07 -54.25
C GLU A 192 -57.72 -5.69 -54.28
N MET A 193 -57.50 -6.72 -55.11
CA MET A 193 -56.18 -7.34 -55.31
C MET A 193 -55.16 -6.43 -55.97
N ASP A 194 -55.59 -5.60 -56.93
CA ASP A 194 -54.71 -4.62 -57.59
C ASP A 194 -54.23 -3.54 -56.59
N VAL A 195 -55.05 -3.18 -55.59
CA VAL A 195 -54.65 -2.29 -54.49
C VAL A 195 -53.53 -2.90 -53.65
N TRP A 196 -53.52 -4.21 -53.43
CA TRP A 196 -52.44 -4.92 -52.72
C TRP A 196 -51.12 -5.04 -53.51
N SER A 197 -51.08 -4.56 -54.75
CA SER A 197 -49.92 -4.67 -55.65
C SER A 197 -49.22 -3.32 -55.93
N LEU A 198 -49.74 -2.22 -55.36
CA LEU A 198 -49.19 -0.85 -55.43
C LEU A 198 -48.33 -0.51 -54.21
#